data_AF-A0A7W8W2Z7-F1
#
_entry.id   AF-A0A7W8W2Z7-F1
#
_cell.length_a   1.000
_cell.length_b   1.000
_cell.length_c   1.000
_cell.angle_alpha   90.00
_cell.angle_beta   90.00
_cell.angle_gamma   90.00
#
_symmetry.space_group_name_H-M   'P 1'
#
loop_
_entity.id
_entity.type
_entity.pdbx_description
1 polymer ?
#
loop_
_entity_poly.entity_id
_entity_poly.type
_entity_poly.pdbx_seq_one_letter_code
_entity_poly.pdbx_strand_id
1 'polypeptide(L)'
;MPAPFDHLLKGNVLYRQGMRDNEPESLGPLARFADKYPFNFINVGLIDLALPNARIDHGRRSRLQTCLSIFSRIFHDVAFGCHLGELGRCQRAYDALITHWRRVLHAGVMIEIEHEELVDACEANVRRMLAHCGLEWDERCLAFRETMRRVSTASSAQMRRPLY
;
A
#
# COMPACT_ATOMS: atom_id res chain seq x y z
N MET A 1 18.33 -21.90 19.36
CA MET A 1 17.95 -22.24 17.97
C MET A 1 17.25 -21.02 17.37
N PRO A 2 17.73 -20.42 16.28
CA PRO A 2 17.05 -19.28 15.69
C PRO A 2 15.78 -19.77 14.98
N ALA A 3 14.65 -19.12 15.25
CA ALA A 3 13.38 -19.40 14.60
C ALA A 3 13.48 -19.12 13.09
N PRO A 4 12.86 -19.94 12.23
CA PRO A 4 12.95 -19.78 10.78
C PRO A 4 12.25 -18.48 10.32
N PHE A 5 12.76 -17.90 9.23
CA PHE A 5 12.30 -16.68 8.55
C PHE A 5 10.80 -16.68 8.13
N ASP A 6 10.08 -17.78 8.33
CA ASP A 6 8.68 -17.97 7.92
C ASP A 6 7.67 -17.01 8.59
N HIS A 7 8.03 -16.38 9.71
CA HIS A 7 7.10 -15.48 10.40
C HIS A 7 6.93 -14.12 9.72
N LEU A 8 7.89 -13.68 8.89
CA LEU A 8 7.77 -12.44 8.11
C LEU A 8 6.77 -12.58 6.94
N LEU A 9 6.46 -13.80 6.52
CA LEU A 9 5.57 -14.08 5.38
C LEU A 9 4.13 -14.40 5.80
N LYS A 10 3.81 -14.52 7.09
CA LYS A 10 2.45 -14.88 7.54
C LYS A 10 1.43 -13.77 7.28
N GLY A 11 1.86 -12.52 7.13
CA GLY A 11 1.03 -11.42 6.64
C GLY A 11 0.69 -11.50 5.14
N ASN A 12 1.45 -12.28 4.35
CA ASN A 12 1.24 -12.42 2.90
C ASN A 12 0.08 -13.35 2.55
N VAL A 13 -0.44 -14.14 3.49
CA VAL A 13 -1.40 -15.22 3.19
C VAL A 13 -2.74 -14.68 2.68
N LEU A 14 -3.20 -13.52 3.16
CA LEU A 14 -4.47 -12.93 2.74
C LEU A 14 -4.39 -12.23 1.37
N TYR A 15 -3.22 -11.73 0.95
CA TYR A 15 -3.03 -11.15 -0.39
C TYR A 15 -2.61 -12.20 -1.44
N ARG A 16 -1.90 -13.26 -1.02
CA ARG A 16 -1.55 -14.40 -1.88
C ARG A 16 -2.78 -15.14 -2.41
N GLN A 17 -3.89 -15.13 -1.68
CA GLN A 17 -5.16 -15.71 -2.15
C GLN A 17 -5.71 -14.96 -3.38
N GLY A 18 -5.57 -13.62 -3.43
CA GLY A 18 -5.93 -12.83 -4.61
C GLY A 18 -4.88 -12.84 -5.74
N MET A 19 -3.67 -13.34 -5.48
CA MET A 19 -2.65 -13.61 -6.52
C MET A 19 -2.76 -15.03 -7.09
N ARG A 20 -3.37 -15.98 -6.38
CA ARG A 20 -3.63 -17.33 -6.91
C ARG A 20 -4.69 -17.36 -8.00
N ASP A 21 -5.60 -16.38 -8.02
CA ASP A 21 -6.61 -16.28 -9.07
C ASP A 21 -6.00 -15.82 -10.42
N ASN A 22 -4.73 -15.37 -10.43
CA ASN A 22 -3.95 -15.15 -11.64
C ASN A 22 -2.87 -16.24 -11.74
N GLU A 23 -3.24 -17.36 -12.36
CA GLU A 23 -2.37 -18.48 -12.74
C GLU A 23 -1.02 -17.97 -13.29
N PRO A 24 0.10 -18.19 -12.58
CA PRO A 24 1.43 -17.69 -12.98
C PRO A 24 1.91 -18.27 -14.31
N GLU A 25 1.35 -19.39 -14.77
CA GLU A 25 1.70 -20.03 -16.05
C GLU A 25 1.13 -19.29 -17.28
N SER A 26 0.17 -18.37 -17.11
CA SER A 26 -0.48 -17.65 -18.21
C SER A 26 0.13 -16.28 -18.54
N LEU A 27 0.98 -15.75 -17.66
CA LEU A 27 1.54 -14.41 -17.80
C LEU A 27 2.87 -14.52 -18.51
N GLY A 28 2.89 -14.19 -19.80
CA GLY A 28 4.10 -14.17 -20.62
C GLY A 28 5.23 -13.30 -20.04
N PRO A 29 6.38 -13.18 -20.73
CA PRO A 29 7.63 -12.61 -20.22
C PRO A 29 7.60 -11.13 -19.75
N LEU A 30 6.43 -10.47 -19.74
CA LEU A 30 6.20 -9.09 -19.30
C LEU A 30 5.25 -9.00 -18.08
N ALA A 31 5.10 -10.08 -17.31
CA ALA A 31 4.27 -10.09 -16.11
C ALA A 31 4.73 -9.03 -15.09
N ARG A 32 3.88 -8.04 -14.81
CA ARG A 32 4.11 -7.03 -13.76
C ARG A 32 3.37 -7.45 -12.49
N PHE A 33 4.06 -7.37 -11.36
CA PHE A 33 3.50 -7.72 -10.06
C PHE A 33 3.26 -6.46 -9.23
N ALA A 34 2.10 -6.41 -8.57
CA ALA A 34 1.75 -5.35 -7.63
C ALA A 34 1.49 -5.97 -6.26
N ASP A 35 2.14 -5.44 -5.23
CA ASP A 35 1.87 -5.77 -3.84
C ASP A 35 1.30 -4.54 -3.12
N LYS A 36 0.28 -4.75 -2.30
CA LYS A 36 -0.33 -3.70 -1.48
C LYS A 36 -0.45 -4.22 -0.06
N TYR A 37 0.55 -3.88 0.75
CA TYR A 37 0.52 -4.11 2.19
C TYR A 37 0.87 -2.83 2.97
N PRO A 38 -0.02 -2.33 3.84
CA PRO A 38 0.20 -1.05 4.53
C PRO A 38 1.50 -0.98 5.32
N PHE A 39 1.96 -2.07 5.93
CA PHE A 39 3.19 -2.08 6.73
C PHE A 39 4.48 -2.21 5.92
N ASN A 40 4.41 -2.29 4.58
CA ASN A 40 5.62 -2.27 3.74
C ASN A 40 6.45 -1.00 3.91
N PHE A 41 5.90 0.09 4.46
CA PHE A 41 6.66 1.30 4.80
C PHE A 41 7.87 1.00 5.71
N ILE A 42 7.83 -0.11 6.47
CA ILE A 42 8.95 -0.55 7.31
C ILE A 42 10.10 -1.10 6.47
N ASN A 43 9.77 -1.75 5.36
CA ASN A 43 10.69 -2.54 4.54
C ASN A 43 11.15 -1.81 3.26
N VAL A 44 10.83 -0.53 3.10
CA VAL A 44 11.11 0.22 1.87
C VAL A 44 12.58 0.13 1.44
N GLY A 45 13.52 0.35 2.36
CA GLY A 45 14.96 0.22 2.04
C GLY A 45 15.36 -1.20 1.65
N LEU A 46 14.77 -2.23 2.26
CA LEU A 46 15.06 -3.62 1.89
C LEU A 46 14.48 -3.96 0.51
N ILE A 47 13.28 -3.45 0.19
CA ILE A 47 12.64 -3.62 -1.11
C ILE A 47 13.49 -3.00 -2.21
N ASP A 48 13.98 -1.77 -2.02
CA ASP A 48 14.85 -1.08 -2.98
C ASP A 48 16.14 -1.87 -3.28
N LEU A 49 16.76 -2.44 -2.23
CA LEU A 49 17.97 -3.26 -2.38
C LEU A 49 17.72 -4.61 -3.04
N ALA A 50 16.62 -5.28 -2.70
CA ALA A 50 16.33 -6.63 -3.19
C ALA A 50 15.69 -6.63 -4.59
N LEU A 51 14.96 -5.57 -4.94
CA LEU A 51 14.17 -5.43 -6.16
C LEU A 51 14.49 -4.07 -6.81
N PRO A 52 15.61 -3.95 -7.55
CA PRO A 52 16.09 -2.66 -8.06
C PRO A 52 15.15 -1.97 -9.07
N ASN A 53 14.21 -2.72 -9.65
CA ASN A 53 13.19 -2.22 -10.55
C ASN A 53 11.85 -1.91 -9.85
N ALA A 54 11.76 -2.12 -8.54
CA ALA A 54 10.56 -1.80 -7.78
C ALA A 54 10.29 -0.29 -7.79
N ARG A 55 9.00 0.06 -7.79
CA ARG A 55 8.52 1.43 -7.65
C ARG A 55 7.52 1.45 -6.51
N ILE A 56 7.63 2.45 -5.64
CA ILE A 56 6.86 2.54 -4.40
C ILE A 56 5.99 3.78 -4.44
N ASP A 57 4.68 3.59 -4.55
CA ASP A 57 3.69 4.63 -4.33
C ASP A 57 3.28 4.63 -2.85
N HIS A 58 3.84 5.56 -2.08
CA HIS A 58 3.56 5.69 -0.66
C HIS A 58 2.33 6.58 -0.43
N GLY A 59 1.20 5.95 -0.14
CA GLY A 59 -0.03 6.64 0.22
C GLY A 59 0.03 7.23 1.63
N ARG A 60 -0.32 8.51 1.77
CA ARG A 60 -0.36 9.23 3.05
C ARG A 60 -1.75 9.85 3.27
N ARG A 61 -2.10 10.04 4.53
CA ARG A 61 -3.36 10.63 4.97
C ARG A 61 -3.13 11.40 6.26
N SER A 62 -4.01 12.35 6.58
CA SER A 62 -4.02 13.03 7.87
C SER A 62 -3.81 12.08 9.06
N ARG A 63 -2.85 12.44 9.92
CA ARG A 63 -2.48 11.67 11.14
C ARG A 63 -3.69 11.37 12.02
N LEU A 64 -4.53 12.39 12.22
CA LEU A 64 -5.73 12.30 13.05
C LEU A 64 -6.75 11.35 12.42
N GLN A 65 -7.00 11.48 11.11
CA GLN A 65 -7.93 10.60 10.41
C GLN A 65 -7.46 9.14 10.40
N THR A 66 -6.15 8.91 10.21
CA THR A 66 -5.56 7.58 10.28
C THR A 66 -5.70 6.97 11.68
N CYS A 67 -5.30 7.68 12.73
CA CYS A 67 -5.41 7.19 14.10
C CYS A 67 -6.87 6.92 14.49
N LEU A 68 -7.79 7.81 14.13
CA LEU A 68 -9.22 7.61 14.38
C LEU A 68 -9.76 6.40 13.63
N SER A 69 -9.41 6.25 12.35
CA SER A 69 -9.82 5.08 11.55
C SER A 69 -9.31 3.76 12.14
N ILE A 70 -8.08 3.74 12.67
CA ILE A 70 -7.53 2.56 13.34
C ILE A 70 -8.26 2.30 14.66
N PHE A 71 -8.51 3.34 15.45
CA PHE A 71 -9.19 3.24 16.74
C PHE A 71 -10.65 2.82 16.62
N SER A 72 -11.35 3.25 15.58
CA SER A 72 -12.78 2.97 15.38
C SER A 72 -13.08 1.54 14.94
N ARG A 73 -12.08 0.68 14.73
CA ARG A 73 -12.27 -0.70 14.27
C ARG A 73 -11.30 -1.65 14.96
N ILE A 74 -11.72 -2.88 15.14
CA ILE A 74 -10.82 -3.94 15.65
C ILE A 74 -10.09 -4.56 14.46
N PHE A 75 -8.77 -4.45 14.48
CA PHE A 75 -7.87 -5.09 13.52
C PHE A 75 -7.07 -6.17 14.25
N HIS A 76 -7.17 -7.42 13.79
CA HIS A 76 -6.49 -8.55 14.43
C HIS A 76 -4.95 -8.48 14.32
N ASP A 77 -4.45 -7.75 13.34
CA ASP A 77 -3.04 -7.56 13.02
C ASP A 77 -2.48 -6.23 13.54
N VAL A 78 -3.28 -5.42 14.23
CA VAL A 78 -2.88 -4.11 14.78
C VAL A 78 -3.13 -4.09 16.29
N ALA A 79 -2.26 -4.77 17.04
CA ALA A 79 -2.39 -4.92 18.49
C ALA A 79 -2.42 -3.58 19.27
N PHE A 80 -1.86 -2.51 18.69
CA PHE A 80 -1.87 -1.17 19.28
C PHE A 80 -3.14 -0.36 18.96
N GLY A 81 -4.04 -0.88 18.10
CA GLY A 81 -5.11 -0.11 17.48
C GLY A 81 -6.15 0.45 18.46
N CYS A 82 -6.36 -0.21 19.61
CA CYS A 82 -7.34 0.20 20.61
C CYS A 82 -6.78 1.12 21.70
N HIS A 83 -5.51 1.57 21.60
CA HIS A 83 -4.88 2.43 22.60
C HIS A 83 -4.37 3.74 21.98
N LEU A 84 -5.04 4.85 22.26
CA LEU A 84 -4.73 6.16 21.68
C LEU A 84 -3.28 6.62 21.93
N GLY A 85 -2.73 6.33 23.11
CA GLY A 85 -1.33 6.64 23.42
C GLY A 85 -0.34 5.85 22.56
N GLU A 86 -0.66 4.59 22.23
CA GLU A 86 0.20 3.77 21.37
C GLU A 86 0.06 4.20 19.92
N LEU A 87 -1.15 4.50 19.44
CA LEU A 87 -1.37 5.10 18.13
C LEU A 87 -0.51 6.36 17.92
N GLY A 88 -0.47 7.25 18.92
CA GLY A 88 0.37 8.44 18.87
C GLY A 88 1.87 8.11 18.80
N ARG A 89 2.34 7.11 19.53
CA ARG A 89 3.74 6.63 19.45
C ARG A 89 4.06 6.03 18.09
N CYS A 90 3.20 5.13 17.59
CA CYS A 90 3.33 4.51 16.28
C CYS A 90 3.34 5.54 15.16
N GLN A 91 2.47 6.56 15.21
CA GLN A 91 2.45 7.62 14.21
C GLN A 91 3.76 8.43 14.20
N ARG A 92 4.33 8.75 15.37
CA ARG A 92 5.63 9.44 15.44
C ARG A 92 6.76 8.58 14.89
N ALA A 93 6.76 7.28 15.20
CA ALA A 93 7.76 6.35 14.66
C ALA A 93 7.64 6.22 13.13
N TYR A 94 6.41 6.13 12.62
CA TYR A 94 6.13 6.15 11.18
C TYR A 94 6.68 7.43 10.52
N ASP A 95 6.38 8.63 11.06
CA ASP A 95 6.85 9.87 10.43
C ASP A 95 8.38 9.97 10.42
N ALA A 96 9.03 9.54 11.51
CA ALA A 96 10.49 9.49 11.58
C ALA A 96 11.07 8.54 10.53
N LEU A 97 10.42 7.39 10.32
CA LEU A 97 10.86 6.40 9.35
C LEU A 97 10.65 6.86 7.90
N ILE A 98 9.51 7.47 7.58
CA ILE A 98 9.29 8.05 6.25
C ILE A 98 10.27 9.19 5.99
N THR A 99 10.55 10.03 7.00
CA THR A 99 11.58 11.08 6.89
C THR A 99 12.96 10.50 6.61
N HIS A 100 13.30 9.38 7.26
CA HIS A 100 14.52 8.65 6.97
C HIS A 100 14.55 8.17 5.51
N TRP A 101 13.48 7.53 5.02
CA TRP A 101 13.40 7.04 3.64
C TRP A 101 13.52 8.13 2.59
N ARG A 102 12.86 9.27 2.78
CA ARG A 102 13.01 10.44 1.89
C ARG A 102 14.46 10.90 1.74
N ARG A 103 15.28 10.70 2.79
CA ARG A 103 16.69 11.13 2.81
C ARG A 103 17.64 10.13 2.18
N VAL A 104 17.36 8.82 2.31
CA VAL A 104 18.34 7.78 1.95
C VAL A 104 18.04 7.05 0.64
N LEU A 105 16.80 7.09 0.15
CA LEU A 105 16.44 6.43 -1.11
C LEU A 105 16.90 7.23 -2.32
N HIS A 106 17.20 6.52 -3.41
CA HIS A 106 17.47 7.15 -4.69
C HIS A 106 16.22 7.84 -5.25
N ALA A 107 16.45 8.92 -6.02
CA ALA A 107 15.37 9.64 -6.69
C ALA A 107 14.60 8.70 -7.64
N GLY A 108 13.27 8.76 -7.60
CA GLY A 108 12.41 7.94 -8.45
C GLY A 108 12.15 6.52 -7.94
N VAL A 109 12.64 6.13 -6.75
CA VAL A 109 12.24 4.86 -6.11
C VAL A 109 10.85 4.99 -5.49
N MET A 110 10.63 6.06 -4.73
CA MET A 110 9.41 6.30 -3.98
C MET A 110 8.80 7.66 -4.31
N ILE A 111 7.49 7.70 -4.55
CA ILE A 111 6.70 8.94 -4.55
C ILE A 111 5.67 8.90 -3.42
N GLU A 112 5.22 10.07 -3.02
CA GLU A 112 4.14 10.20 -2.03
C GLU A 112 2.86 10.71 -2.70
N ILE A 113 1.77 10.06 -2.34
CA ILE A 113 0.41 10.36 -2.79
C ILE A 113 -0.42 10.71 -1.56
N GLU A 114 -0.81 11.97 -1.44
CA GLU A 114 -1.71 12.40 -0.36
C GLU A 114 -3.14 11.97 -0.69
N HIS A 115 -3.80 11.33 0.27
CA HIS A 115 -5.13 10.74 0.08
C HIS A 115 -6.17 11.78 -0.31
N GLU A 116 -6.11 12.94 0.34
CA GLU A 116 -7.00 14.06 0.10
C GLU A 116 -6.84 14.59 -1.34
N GLU A 117 -5.61 14.72 -1.83
CA GLU A 117 -5.34 15.08 -3.23
C GLU A 117 -5.82 14.01 -4.22
N LEU A 118 -5.67 12.73 -3.87
CA LEU A 118 -6.15 11.61 -4.68
C LEU A 118 -7.69 11.59 -4.79
N VAL A 119 -8.40 11.99 -3.73
CA VAL A 119 -9.86 12.11 -3.75
C VAL A 119 -10.28 13.29 -4.63
N ASP A 120 -9.66 14.46 -4.45
CA ASP A 120 -10.01 15.70 -5.15
C ASP A 120 -9.61 15.66 -6.64
N ALA A 121 -8.49 15.01 -6.97
CA ALA A 121 -7.89 14.97 -8.30
C ALA A 121 -7.43 13.55 -8.66
N CYS A 122 -8.37 12.60 -8.68
CA CYS A 122 -8.09 11.18 -8.89
C CYS A 122 -7.33 10.89 -10.19
N GLU A 123 -7.82 11.37 -11.34
CA GLU A 123 -7.18 11.10 -12.63
C GLU A 123 -5.73 11.59 -12.68
N ALA A 124 -5.48 12.82 -12.22
CA ALA A 124 -4.13 13.39 -12.21
C ALA A 124 -3.17 12.56 -11.35
N ASN A 125 -3.62 12.14 -10.17
CA ASN A 125 -2.80 11.31 -9.27
C ASN A 125 -2.57 9.90 -9.82
N VAL A 126 -3.59 9.26 -10.40
CA VAL A 126 -3.43 7.94 -11.03
C VAL A 126 -2.47 8.01 -12.22
N ARG A 127 -2.58 9.04 -13.07
CA ARG A 127 -1.61 9.28 -14.16
C ARG A 127 -0.18 9.44 -13.63
N ARG A 128 0.00 10.17 -12.54
CA ARG A 128 1.31 10.34 -11.88
C ARG A 128 1.87 9.02 -11.35
N MET A 129 1.04 8.19 -10.71
CA MET A 129 1.42 6.86 -10.22
C MET A 129 1.83 5.93 -11.38
N LEU A 130 1.03 5.91 -12.46
CA LEU A 130 1.34 5.09 -13.64
C LEU A 130 2.64 5.55 -14.30
N ALA A 131 2.85 6.86 -14.46
CA ALA A 131 4.08 7.41 -15.03
C ALA A 131 5.30 7.03 -14.18
N HIS A 132 5.19 7.09 -12.84
CA HIS A 132 6.25 6.65 -11.92
C HIS A 132 6.59 5.16 -12.09
N CYS A 133 5.59 4.34 -12.37
CA CYS A 133 5.74 2.91 -12.66
C CYS A 133 6.16 2.59 -14.10
N GLY A 134 6.29 3.59 -14.98
CA GLY A 134 6.54 3.39 -16.41
C GLY A 134 5.39 2.65 -17.12
N LEU A 135 4.15 2.94 -16.71
CA LEU A 135 2.92 2.36 -17.25
C LEU A 135 2.17 3.40 -18.08
N GLU A 136 1.54 2.95 -19.16
CA GLU A 136 0.67 3.80 -19.98
C GLU A 136 -0.68 4.03 -19.29
N TRP A 137 -1.30 5.16 -19.62
CA TRP A 137 -2.65 5.48 -19.17
C TRP A 137 -3.68 4.57 -19.82
N ASP A 138 -4.67 4.16 -19.03
CA ASP A 138 -5.86 3.47 -19.51
C ASP A 138 -7.09 4.02 -18.77
N GLU A 139 -8.16 4.35 -19.50
CA GLU A 139 -9.40 4.89 -18.92
C GLU A 139 -10.03 3.93 -17.89
N ARG A 140 -9.78 2.62 -18.02
CA ARG A 140 -10.21 1.60 -17.07
C ARG A 140 -9.65 1.82 -15.67
N CYS A 141 -8.59 2.59 -15.51
CA CYS A 141 -8.04 2.96 -14.20
C CYS A 141 -9.03 3.80 -13.37
N LEU A 142 -9.93 4.56 -14.01
CA LEU A 142 -11.00 5.31 -13.34
C LEU A 142 -12.26 4.46 -13.11
N ALA A 143 -12.40 3.36 -13.85
CA ALA A 143 -13.48 2.40 -13.72
C ALA A 143 -13.21 1.34 -12.63
N PHE A 144 -12.49 1.69 -11.56
CA PHE A 144 -12.14 0.74 -10.47
C PHE A 144 -13.36 0.09 -9.79
N ARG A 145 -14.55 0.69 -9.93
CA ARG A 145 -15.83 0.20 -9.44
C ARG A 145 -16.33 -1.04 -10.19
N GLU A 146 -15.92 -1.19 -11.45
CA GLU A 146 -16.34 -2.25 -12.36
C GLU A 146 -15.43 -3.48 -12.26
N THR A 147 -14.36 -3.38 -11.45
CA THR A 147 -13.42 -4.48 -11.24
C THR A 147 -14.11 -5.59 -10.45
N MET A 148 -14.20 -6.78 -11.06
CA MET A 148 -14.80 -7.98 -10.46
C MET A 148 -13.91 -8.66 -9.40
N ARG A 149 -12.68 -8.18 -9.21
CA ARG A 149 -11.74 -8.74 -8.23
C ARG A 149 -12.25 -8.54 -6.81
N ARG A 150 -12.16 -9.60 -6.00
CA ARG A 150 -12.56 -9.54 -4.59
C ARG A 150 -11.63 -8.61 -3.80
N VAL A 151 -12.16 -7.50 -3.30
CA VAL A 151 -11.45 -6.58 -2.40
C VAL A 151 -11.68 -7.03 -0.95
N SER A 152 -10.69 -7.68 -0.35
CA SER A 152 -10.73 -8.11 1.05
C SER A 152 -10.02 -7.11 1.96
N THR A 153 -10.59 -5.92 2.11
CA THR A 153 -10.11 -4.90 3.05
C THR A 153 -11.23 -4.42 3.96
N ALA A 154 -10.89 -3.88 5.13
CA ALA A 154 -11.84 -3.29 6.07
C ALA A 154 -12.69 -2.15 5.47
N SER A 155 -12.24 -1.55 4.36
CA SER A 155 -12.89 -0.49 3.59
C SER A 155 -13.53 -0.98 2.28
N SER A 156 -13.72 -2.29 2.09
CA SER A 156 -14.24 -2.87 0.84
C SER A 156 -15.61 -2.30 0.41
N ALA A 157 -16.46 -1.94 1.35
CA ALA A 157 -17.75 -1.28 1.08
C ALA A 157 -17.59 0.13 0.48
N GLN A 158 -16.48 0.83 0.77
CA GLN A 158 -16.19 2.18 0.27
C GLN A 158 -15.66 2.14 -1.17
N MET A 159 -14.97 1.07 -1.57
CA MET A 159 -14.44 0.89 -2.93
C MET A 159 -15.53 0.75 -4.01
N ARG A 160 -16.79 0.53 -3.60
CA ARG A 160 -17.96 0.44 -4.50
C ARG A 160 -18.73 1.76 -4.61
N ARG A 161 -18.27 2.82 -3.94
CA ARG A 161 -18.87 4.16 -4.02
C ARG A 161 -17.91 5.09 -4.78
N PRO A 162 -18.42 6.15 -5.44
CA PRO A 162 -17.56 7.23 -5.93
C PRO A 162 -16.66 7.77 -4.81
N LEU A 163 -15.47 8.27 -5.19
CA LEU A 163 -14.67 9.09 -4.28
C LEU A 163 -15.50 10.35 -3.99
N TYR A 164 -15.78 10.59 -2.71
CA TYR A 164 -16.51 11.75 -2.20
C TYR A 164 -15.70 12.38 -1.08
#